data_AF-A0A7U2FKL1-F1
#
_entry.id   AF-A0A7U2FKL1-F1
#
_cell.length_a   1.000
_cell.length_b   1.000
_cell.length_c   1.000
_cell.angle_alpha   90.00
_cell.angle_beta   90.00
_cell.angle_gamma   90.00
#
_symmetry.space_group_name_H-M   'P 1'
#
loop_
_entity.id
_entity.type
_entity.pdbx_description
1 polymer ?
#
loop_
_entity_poly.entity_id
_entity_poly.type
_entity_poly.pdbx_seq_one_letter_code
_entity_poly.pdbx_strand_id
1 'polypeptide(L)'
;MKQPSSLLVIALSCLLSSVYAVAKPGEVVCRYTASTTDEINYYTCQRFSDRYGIDINKFFQLNSAVNKACDNLKINTEYCVSGYIQEVISTNGLCGLPNKNTTCIDTDKQCCNSETWKCGDTEYDCMAGTCFSGACTGFPDKYSLDGKCGYQNNNKLCTGKWGSCCNLQGQCGNGTSFCAADKCQSGNCDINYVLPWPSAGGSPVTNSPTSTPTPTPGTGIISPDGSCGGTNKYVCKGSPFGDCCSSSGFCGTSKAHCTAGCQKDFGTCTITDLSPDGTCGGANKFKCKGSGFGDCCSSSGFCGSTAGHCTAGCQPTFGTCSDTSISPDGSCGGLQGFNCKLSGFGNCCSSSGWCGVTAVHCGTACQAGFGDCFIPVGQPTTPTTDNVSKDGSCGSSAGLTCGGSGFGNCCSNGGYCGDTVNHCAQGCQKSFSSACLTSNVPTLDGSCGANNGKYTCANGPFNGQCCSPGGFCGTTDSHCKTGCQRDYGTCK
;
A
#
# COMPACT_ATOMS: atom_id res chain seq x y z
N MET A 1 -63.80 -8.63 34.11
CA MET A 1 -63.67 -7.26 34.67
C MET A 1 -62.32 -7.15 35.35
N LYS A 2 -61.60 -6.03 35.09
CA LYS A 2 -60.65 -5.27 35.96
C LYS A 2 -60.09 -5.98 37.21
N GLN A 3 -58.82 -5.87 37.64
CA GLN A 3 -57.70 -4.93 37.43
C GLN A 3 -56.50 -5.42 38.32
N PRO A 4 -55.33 -4.74 38.31
CA PRO A 4 -54.00 -5.25 38.69
C PRO A 4 -53.57 -4.90 40.13
N SER A 5 -52.35 -5.30 40.53
CA SER A 5 -51.25 -4.44 41.05
C SER A 5 -50.23 -5.26 41.86
N SER A 6 -48.95 -5.22 41.50
CA SER A 6 -47.80 -5.37 42.41
C SER A 6 -46.53 -4.86 41.72
N LEU A 7 -46.31 -3.54 41.81
CA LEU A 7 -44.99 -2.93 41.77
C LEU A 7 -44.24 -3.31 43.06
N LEU A 8 -42.90 -3.33 43.00
CA LEU A 8 -41.95 -3.23 44.12
C LEU A 8 -41.17 -4.50 44.51
N VAL A 9 -40.56 -5.19 43.55
CA VAL A 9 -39.23 -5.83 43.70
C VAL A 9 -38.63 -5.87 42.28
N ILE A 10 -37.31 -5.72 42.11
CA ILE A 10 -36.57 -5.63 40.82
C ILE A 10 -36.43 -4.19 40.28
N ALA A 11 -35.95 -3.29 41.13
CA ALA A 11 -35.34 -2.04 40.68
C ALA A 11 -34.13 -1.71 41.57
N LEU A 12 -33.13 -2.61 41.63
CA LEU A 12 -31.82 -2.29 42.19
C LEU A 12 -30.68 -3.24 41.74
N SER A 13 -30.63 -3.57 40.46
CA SER A 13 -29.47 -4.25 39.85
C SER A 13 -29.20 -3.87 38.39
N CYS A 14 -29.83 -2.80 37.89
CA CYS A 14 -29.70 -2.37 36.48
C CYS A 14 -29.01 -1.00 36.32
N LEU A 15 -28.07 -0.68 37.21
CA LEU A 15 -27.17 0.47 37.07
C LEU A 15 -25.76 0.02 37.47
N LEU A 16 -25.00 -0.44 36.48
CA LEU A 16 -23.54 -0.72 36.43
C LEU A 16 -23.26 -2.07 35.74
N SER A 17 -23.58 -2.18 34.44
CA SER A 17 -22.93 -3.12 33.51
C SER A 17 -23.30 -2.76 32.06
N SER A 18 -23.00 -1.53 31.62
CA SER A 18 -22.72 -1.29 30.20
C SER A 18 -21.23 -1.56 29.97
N VAL A 19 -20.79 -2.76 30.30
CA VAL A 19 -19.51 -3.29 29.83
C VAL A 19 -19.85 -3.92 28.49
N TYR A 20 -19.32 -3.37 27.40
CA TYR A 20 -19.33 -4.02 26.09
C TYR A 20 -18.96 -5.49 26.31
N ALA A 21 -19.89 -6.41 26.04
CA ALA A 21 -19.56 -7.82 26.07
C ALA A 21 -18.48 -8.04 25.01
N VAL A 22 -17.23 -8.21 25.44
CA VAL A 22 -16.13 -8.58 24.55
C VAL A 22 -16.50 -9.94 23.97
N ALA A 23 -16.67 -10.01 22.65
CA ALA A 23 -17.02 -11.24 21.96
C ALA A 23 -16.01 -12.32 22.32
N LYS A 24 -16.50 -13.53 22.59
CA LYS A 24 -15.61 -14.63 22.98
C LYS A 24 -14.85 -15.14 21.76
N PRO A 25 -13.63 -15.66 21.94
CA PRO A 25 -12.91 -16.38 20.89
C PRO A 25 -13.78 -17.41 20.16
N GLY A 26 -13.82 -17.33 18.83
CA GLY A 26 -14.64 -18.18 17.96
C GLY A 26 -16.08 -17.69 17.74
N GLU A 27 -16.53 -16.64 18.42
CA GLU A 27 -17.84 -16.02 18.15
C GLU A 27 -17.79 -15.15 16.90
N VAL A 28 -18.91 -15.11 16.18
CA VAL A 28 -19.08 -14.20 15.04
C VAL A 28 -19.36 -12.81 15.59
N VAL A 29 -18.43 -11.88 15.35
CA VAL A 29 -18.64 -10.45 15.57
C VAL A 29 -19.24 -9.88 14.30
N CYS A 30 -20.56 -9.78 14.28
CA CYS A 30 -21.25 -9.17 13.16
C CYS A 30 -21.21 -7.65 13.26
N ARG A 31 -20.68 -7.00 12.23
CA ARG A 31 -20.66 -5.53 12.10
C ARG A 31 -21.85 -4.99 11.32
N TYR A 32 -22.39 -5.80 10.41
CA TYR A 32 -23.55 -5.43 9.61
C TYR A 32 -24.37 -6.66 9.22
N THR A 33 -25.67 -6.59 9.48
CA THR A 33 -26.66 -7.60 9.11
C THR A 33 -27.48 -7.14 7.90
N ALA A 34 -27.96 -8.10 7.12
CA ALA A 34 -28.95 -7.88 6.07
C ALA A 34 -30.08 -8.90 6.19
N SER A 35 -31.31 -8.44 5.96
CA SER A 35 -32.51 -9.28 5.99
C SER A 35 -32.81 -9.89 4.64
N THR A 36 -33.21 -11.16 4.63
CA THR A 36 -33.82 -11.82 3.46
C THR A 36 -35.22 -11.26 3.20
N THR A 37 -35.62 -11.21 1.92
CA THR A 37 -36.98 -10.83 1.48
C THR A 37 -37.91 -12.04 1.43
N ASP A 38 -39.19 -11.83 1.12
CA ASP A 38 -40.20 -12.90 0.99
C ASP A 38 -39.89 -13.91 -0.15
N GLU A 39 -39.02 -13.54 -1.08
CA GLU A 39 -38.51 -14.43 -2.13
C GLU A 39 -37.10 -14.94 -1.80
N ILE A 40 -37.00 -16.20 -1.41
CA ILE A 40 -35.73 -16.92 -1.20
C ILE A 40 -35.63 -18.09 -2.18
N ASN A 41 -34.48 -18.22 -2.82
CA ASN A 41 -34.13 -19.40 -3.59
C ASN A 41 -32.64 -19.70 -3.41
N TYR A 42 -32.14 -20.74 -4.05
CA TYR A 42 -30.75 -21.19 -3.88
C TYR A 42 -29.71 -20.12 -4.23
N TYR A 43 -30.05 -19.14 -5.09
CA TYR A 43 -29.15 -18.03 -5.47
C TYR A 43 -29.09 -16.92 -4.41
N THR A 44 -29.96 -16.93 -3.40
CA THR A 44 -30.06 -15.81 -2.44
C THR A 44 -28.75 -15.57 -1.69
N CYS A 45 -27.98 -16.61 -1.33
CA CYS A 45 -26.64 -16.43 -0.73
C CYS A 45 -25.66 -15.76 -1.70
N GLN A 46 -25.65 -16.15 -2.97
CA GLN A 46 -24.78 -15.52 -3.98
C GLN A 46 -25.19 -14.06 -4.19
N ARG A 47 -26.50 -13.76 -4.24
CA ARG A 47 -26.97 -12.37 -4.33
C ARG A 47 -26.55 -11.53 -3.13
N PHE A 48 -26.48 -12.11 -1.93
CA PHE A 48 -25.95 -11.44 -0.74
C PHE A 48 -24.43 -11.22 -0.87
N SER A 49 -23.69 -12.23 -1.32
CA SER A 49 -22.26 -12.14 -1.62
C SER A 49 -21.97 -10.99 -2.60
N ASP A 50 -22.67 -10.95 -3.73
CA ASP A 50 -22.46 -9.95 -4.77
C ASP A 50 -22.91 -8.55 -4.33
N ARG A 51 -24.08 -8.44 -3.68
CA ARG A 51 -24.64 -7.14 -3.26
C ARG A 51 -23.80 -6.46 -2.20
N TYR A 52 -23.27 -7.23 -1.25
CA TYR A 52 -22.53 -6.68 -0.11
C TYR A 52 -21.01 -6.86 -0.24
N GLY A 53 -20.53 -7.42 -1.36
CA GLY A 53 -19.10 -7.60 -1.63
C GLY A 53 -18.40 -8.55 -0.64
N ILE A 54 -19.14 -9.49 -0.05
CA ILE A 54 -18.59 -10.51 0.87
C ILE A 54 -18.26 -11.78 0.10
N ASP A 55 -17.09 -12.39 0.31
CA ASP A 55 -16.76 -13.69 -0.28
C ASP A 55 -17.80 -14.75 0.15
N ILE A 56 -18.28 -15.57 -0.79
CA ILE A 56 -19.34 -16.53 -0.51
C ILE A 56 -18.98 -17.54 0.58
N ASN A 57 -17.70 -17.95 0.67
CA ASN A 57 -17.24 -18.83 1.75
C ASN A 57 -17.20 -18.07 3.07
N LYS A 58 -16.84 -16.78 3.06
CA LYS A 58 -16.88 -15.93 4.25
C LYS A 58 -18.31 -15.73 4.75
N PHE A 59 -19.29 -15.58 3.86
CA PHE A 59 -20.70 -15.50 4.23
C PHE A 59 -21.15 -16.76 5.01
N PHE A 60 -20.82 -17.96 4.52
CA PHE A 60 -21.11 -19.21 5.23
C PHE A 60 -20.37 -19.33 6.57
N GLN A 61 -19.15 -18.81 6.67
CA GLN A 61 -18.39 -18.79 7.93
C GLN A 61 -19.06 -17.90 8.99
N LEU A 62 -19.54 -16.71 8.61
CA LEU A 62 -20.22 -15.79 9.53
C LEU A 62 -21.64 -16.25 9.87
N ASN A 63 -22.22 -17.14 9.05
CA ASN A 63 -23.57 -17.66 9.23
C ASN A 63 -23.55 -19.19 9.22
N SER A 64 -22.85 -19.79 10.19
CA SER A 64 -22.57 -21.24 10.22
C SER A 64 -23.81 -22.14 10.25
N ALA A 65 -24.97 -21.60 10.62
CA ALA A 65 -26.26 -22.31 10.54
C ALA A 65 -26.79 -22.43 9.10
N VAL A 66 -26.31 -21.61 8.15
CA VAL A 66 -26.66 -21.68 6.73
C VAL A 66 -25.77 -22.72 6.05
N ASN A 67 -26.37 -23.69 5.39
CA ASN A 67 -25.61 -24.72 4.69
C ASN A 67 -25.09 -24.20 3.34
N LYS A 68 -24.09 -24.89 2.77
CA LYS A 68 -23.49 -24.50 1.49
C LYS A 68 -24.43 -24.62 0.29
N ALA A 69 -25.50 -25.43 0.41
CA ALA A 69 -26.54 -25.52 -0.61
C ALA A 69 -27.47 -24.30 -0.61
N CYS A 70 -27.39 -23.45 0.42
CA CYS A 70 -28.18 -22.23 0.58
C CYS A 70 -29.71 -22.45 0.58
N ASP A 71 -30.17 -23.67 0.87
CA ASP A 71 -31.60 -24.03 0.83
C ASP A 71 -32.32 -23.86 2.17
N ASN A 72 -31.58 -23.54 3.24
CA ASN A 72 -32.11 -23.41 4.60
C ASN A 72 -32.17 -21.96 5.12
N LEU A 73 -32.04 -20.98 4.23
CA LEU A 73 -32.31 -19.57 4.54
C LEU A 73 -33.78 -19.38 4.92
N LYS A 74 -34.03 -18.58 5.95
CA LYS A 74 -35.37 -18.24 6.43
C LYS A 74 -35.78 -16.87 5.89
N ILE A 75 -37.05 -16.71 5.54
CA ILE A 75 -37.64 -15.42 5.15
C ILE A 75 -37.59 -14.42 6.31
N ASN A 76 -37.46 -13.13 5.98
CA ASN A 76 -37.47 -12.03 6.95
C ASN A 76 -36.51 -12.26 8.15
N THR A 77 -35.36 -12.89 7.88
CA THR A 77 -34.36 -13.23 8.89
C THR A 77 -33.06 -12.52 8.56
N GLU A 78 -32.40 -12.01 9.60
CA GLU A 78 -31.12 -11.32 9.48
C GLU A 78 -29.95 -12.30 9.39
N TYR A 79 -29.04 -12.00 8.46
CA TYR A 79 -27.79 -12.71 8.27
C TYR A 79 -26.62 -11.73 8.26
N CYS A 80 -25.49 -12.15 8.80
CA CYS A 80 -24.30 -11.33 8.85
C CYS A 80 -23.65 -11.23 7.46
N VAL A 81 -23.54 -10.01 6.94
CA VAL A 81 -22.92 -9.75 5.62
C VAL A 81 -21.66 -8.91 5.71
N SER A 82 -21.35 -8.39 6.89
CA SER A 82 -20.03 -7.84 7.20
C SER A 82 -19.69 -8.12 8.65
N GLY A 83 -18.50 -8.67 8.89
CA GLY A 83 -18.08 -9.08 10.22
C GLY A 83 -16.83 -9.94 10.16
N TYR A 84 -16.43 -10.43 11.32
CA TYR A 84 -15.29 -11.32 11.47
C TYR A 84 -15.58 -12.36 12.54
N ILE A 85 -14.83 -13.46 12.53
CA ILE A 85 -14.84 -14.41 13.63
C ILE A 85 -13.79 -13.88 14.61
N GLN A 86 -14.16 -13.69 15.87
CA GLN A 86 -13.20 -13.28 16.89
C GLN A 86 -12.10 -14.35 16.96
N GLU A 87 -10.88 -13.96 16.63
CA GLU A 87 -9.75 -14.90 16.61
C GLU A 87 -9.44 -15.39 18.03
N VAL A 88 -8.96 -16.63 18.15
CA VAL A 88 -8.56 -17.17 19.45
C VAL A 88 -7.16 -16.70 19.79
N ILE A 89 -7.05 -15.72 20.67
CA ILE A 89 -5.75 -15.18 21.09
C ILE A 89 -4.98 -16.24 21.89
N SER A 90 -3.71 -16.45 21.54
CA SER A 90 -2.81 -17.36 22.25
C SER A 90 -2.58 -16.89 23.68
N THR A 91 -2.77 -17.77 24.65
CA THR A 91 -2.51 -17.48 26.08
C THR A 91 -1.28 -18.20 26.62
N ASN A 92 -0.67 -19.08 25.82
CA ASN A 92 0.47 -19.92 26.20
C ASN A 92 1.65 -19.80 25.23
N GLY A 93 1.59 -18.81 24.32
CA GLY A 93 2.61 -18.57 23.31
C GLY A 93 2.62 -19.58 22.16
N LEU A 94 1.63 -20.48 22.06
CA LEU A 94 1.47 -21.41 20.94
C LEU A 94 0.41 -20.93 19.95
N CYS A 95 0.64 -21.11 18.66
CA CYS A 95 -0.15 -20.49 17.60
C CYS A 95 -0.40 -21.39 16.39
N GLY A 96 -1.29 -20.96 15.51
CA GLY A 96 -1.53 -21.56 14.20
C GLY A 96 -2.27 -22.90 14.24
N LEU A 97 -2.33 -23.59 13.10
CA LEU A 97 -3.19 -24.78 12.89
C LEU A 97 -3.04 -25.86 13.97
N PRO A 98 -1.82 -26.22 14.44
CA PRO A 98 -1.66 -27.25 15.46
C PRO A 98 -2.27 -26.88 16.82
N ASN A 99 -2.44 -25.58 17.08
CA ASN A 99 -2.89 -25.04 18.36
C ASN A 99 -4.30 -24.47 18.27
N LYS A 100 -5.20 -25.15 17.54
CA LYS A 100 -6.59 -24.72 17.32
C LYS A 100 -6.68 -23.37 16.57
N ASN A 101 -5.73 -23.12 15.68
CA ASN A 101 -5.65 -21.90 14.88
C ASN A 101 -5.59 -20.62 15.74
N THR A 102 -4.94 -20.68 16.90
CA THR A 102 -4.75 -19.51 17.76
C THR A 102 -3.87 -18.47 17.08
N THR A 103 -4.22 -17.20 17.26
CA THR A 103 -3.49 -16.04 16.74
C THR A 103 -2.60 -15.46 17.83
N CYS A 104 -1.56 -14.75 17.40
CA CYS A 104 -0.64 -14.06 18.30
C CYS A 104 -0.93 -12.55 18.39
N ILE A 105 -1.93 -12.07 17.63
CA ILE A 105 -2.33 -10.67 17.64
C ILE A 105 -2.77 -10.23 19.04
N ASP A 106 -2.44 -9.01 19.43
CA ASP A 106 -2.70 -8.43 20.75
C ASP A 106 -2.04 -9.15 21.95
N THR A 107 -1.03 -10.00 21.72
CA THR A 107 -0.15 -10.54 22.78
C THR A 107 1.16 -9.73 22.89
N ASP A 108 2.08 -10.11 23.76
CA ASP A 108 3.43 -9.51 23.80
C ASP A 108 4.29 -9.86 22.56
N LYS A 109 3.91 -10.89 21.81
CA LYS A 109 4.63 -11.40 20.62
C LYS A 109 3.65 -11.58 19.47
N GLN A 110 3.67 -10.69 18.48
CA GLN A 110 2.53 -10.50 17.56
C GLN A 110 2.45 -11.49 16.38
N CYS A 111 3.51 -12.23 16.07
CA CYS A 111 3.62 -13.03 14.85
C CYS A 111 3.59 -14.52 15.16
N CYS A 112 2.77 -15.29 14.43
CA CYS A 112 2.76 -16.74 14.53
C CYS A 112 3.77 -17.34 13.56
N ASN A 113 4.88 -17.88 14.07
CA ASN A 113 5.89 -18.53 13.26
C ASN A 113 5.40 -19.92 12.80
N SER A 114 5.33 -20.17 11.49
CA SER A 114 4.80 -21.41 10.90
C SER A 114 5.69 -22.64 11.08
N GLU A 115 6.94 -22.45 11.52
CA GLU A 115 7.91 -23.53 11.72
C GLU A 115 7.86 -24.02 13.16
N THR A 116 7.89 -23.07 14.10
CA THR A 116 7.91 -23.36 15.53
C THR A 116 6.52 -23.46 16.12
N TRP A 117 5.50 -22.92 15.44
CA TRP A 117 4.13 -22.75 15.91
C TRP A 117 4.06 -22.01 17.25
N LYS A 118 4.97 -21.05 17.42
CA LYS A 118 5.07 -20.18 18.59
C LYS A 118 4.88 -18.73 18.20
N CYS A 119 4.35 -17.95 19.14
CA CYS A 119 4.31 -16.51 19.03
C CYS A 119 5.72 -15.95 19.17
N GLY A 120 6.09 -15.09 18.22
CA GLY A 120 7.36 -14.38 18.17
C GLY A 120 7.16 -12.95 17.67
N ASP A 121 8.24 -12.18 17.71
CA ASP A 121 8.28 -10.77 17.31
C ASP A 121 9.58 -10.40 16.60
N THR A 122 10.43 -11.39 16.33
CA THR A 122 11.66 -11.15 15.57
C THR A 122 11.31 -10.90 14.10
N GLU A 123 12.24 -10.26 13.38
CA GLU A 123 12.12 -10.09 11.93
C GLU A 123 11.86 -11.43 11.22
N TYR A 124 12.46 -12.53 11.71
CA TYR A 124 12.26 -13.87 11.18
C TYR A 124 10.88 -14.45 11.48
N ASP A 125 10.33 -14.21 12.67
CA ASP A 125 8.99 -14.70 13.02
C ASP A 125 7.91 -14.01 12.19
N CYS A 126 8.13 -12.74 11.86
CA CYS A 126 7.15 -11.89 11.19
C CYS A 126 7.30 -11.86 9.67
N MET A 127 8.44 -12.23 9.09
CA MET A 127 8.65 -12.12 7.64
C MET A 127 7.71 -13.02 6.82
N ALA A 128 7.38 -12.54 5.63
CA ALA A 128 6.69 -13.32 4.62
C ALA A 128 7.42 -14.65 4.36
N GLY A 129 6.65 -15.74 4.20
CA GLY A 129 7.19 -17.09 4.01
C GLY A 129 7.53 -17.84 5.31
N THR A 130 7.49 -17.17 6.47
CA THR A 130 7.64 -17.79 7.80
C THR A 130 6.45 -17.47 8.70
N CYS A 131 5.88 -16.27 8.60
CA CYS A 131 4.71 -15.90 9.40
C CYS A 131 3.42 -16.52 8.84
N PHE A 132 2.73 -17.32 9.66
CA PHE A 132 1.45 -17.96 9.32
C PHE A 132 0.26 -17.03 9.54
N SER A 133 0.23 -16.31 10.67
CA SER A 133 -0.85 -15.40 11.07
C SER A 133 -0.36 -14.37 12.09
N GLY A 134 -1.20 -13.40 12.46
CA GLY A 134 -0.82 -12.29 13.33
C GLY A 134 -0.26 -11.09 12.54
N ALA A 135 0.64 -10.33 13.15
CA ALA A 135 1.20 -9.11 12.55
C ALA A 135 2.33 -9.39 11.53
N CYS A 136 2.05 -10.19 10.52
CA CYS A 136 3.03 -10.57 9.50
C CYS A 136 3.47 -9.39 8.61
N THR A 137 4.74 -9.37 8.22
CA THR A 137 5.29 -8.48 7.21
C THR A 137 4.90 -9.00 5.82
N GLY A 138 3.86 -8.41 5.24
CA GLY A 138 3.24 -8.86 3.99
C GLY A 138 1.97 -9.67 4.20
N PHE A 139 1.39 -10.21 3.13
CA PHE A 139 0.15 -10.98 3.21
C PHE A 139 0.47 -12.48 3.33
N PRO A 140 0.33 -13.12 4.50
CA PRO A 140 0.72 -14.53 4.69
C PRO A 140 -0.03 -15.48 3.75
N ASP A 141 -1.27 -15.14 3.38
CA ASP A 141 -2.05 -15.88 2.40
C ASP A 141 -1.50 -15.82 0.96
N LYS A 142 -0.59 -14.89 0.67
CA LYS A 142 0.04 -14.77 -0.66
C LYS A 142 1.38 -15.50 -0.77
N TYR A 143 2.07 -15.76 0.33
CA TYR A 143 3.41 -16.36 0.31
C TYR A 143 3.40 -17.83 0.71
N SER A 144 4.35 -18.59 0.16
CA SER A 144 4.53 -20.01 0.44
C SER A 144 5.11 -20.23 1.84
N LEU A 145 4.54 -21.18 2.57
CA LEU A 145 5.03 -21.63 3.89
C LEU A 145 5.61 -23.06 3.85
N ASP A 146 5.55 -23.72 2.69
CA ASP A 146 5.99 -25.10 2.48
C ASP A 146 6.90 -25.27 1.25
N GLY A 147 7.29 -24.15 0.63
CA GLY A 147 8.13 -24.11 -0.56
C GLY A 147 7.39 -24.42 -1.86
N LYS A 148 6.06 -24.59 -1.84
CA LYS A 148 5.25 -24.76 -3.05
C LYS A 148 4.63 -23.43 -3.51
N CYS A 149 4.61 -23.21 -4.81
CA CYS A 149 4.27 -21.91 -5.39
C CYS A 149 3.59 -22.02 -6.77
N GLY A 150 3.19 -20.86 -7.32
CA GLY A 150 2.73 -20.74 -8.69
C GLY A 150 1.29 -21.22 -8.91
N TYR A 151 0.88 -21.32 -10.17
CA TYR A 151 -0.50 -21.65 -10.54
C TYR A 151 -0.95 -23.03 -10.03
N GLN A 152 0.01 -23.93 -9.79
CA GLN A 152 -0.23 -25.26 -9.24
C GLN A 152 -0.65 -25.20 -7.76
N ASN A 153 -0.30 -24.13 -7.06
CA ASN A 153 -0.46 -23.98 -5.62
C ASN A 153 -1.11 -22.64 -5.27
N ASN A 154 -2.31 -22.37 -5.80
CA ASN A 154 -3.10 -21.17 -5.51
C ASN A 154 -2.37 -19.83 -5.74
N ASN A 155 -1.47 -19.78 -6.74
CA ASN A 155 -0.65 -18.61 -7.07
C ASN A 155 0.23 -18.10 -5.90
N LYS A 156 0.64 -18.99 -5.00
CA LYS A 156 1.55 -18.66 -3.89
C LYS A 156 2.88 -18.13 -4.42
N LEU A 157 3.41 -17.10 -3.76
CA LEU A 157 4.67 -16.42 -4.08
C LEU A 157 5.81 -16.95 -3.20
N CYS A 158 7.03 -16.83 -3.71
CA CYS A 158 8.25 -17.25 -3.01
C CYS A 158 8.97 -16.05 -2.39
N THR A 159 9.51 -16.23 -1.19
CA THR A 159 10.41 -15.26 -0.54
C THR A 159 11.16 -15.93 0.61
N GLY A 160 12.09 -15.20 1.22
CA GLY A 160 12.84 -15.63 2.40
C GLY A 160 13.62 -16.91 2.14
N LYS A 161 13.57 -17.85 3.08
CA LYS A 161 14.30 -19.13 2.99
C LYS A 161 13.87 -20.00 1.81
N TRP A 162 12.65 -19.81 1.30
CA TRP A 162 12.13 -20.57 0.17
C TRP A 162 12.76 -20.13 -1.15
N GLY A 163 13.40 -18.97 -1.19
CA GLY A 163 13.98 -18.39 -2.39
C GLY A 163 13.06 -17.40 -3.08
N SER A 164 13.60 -16.72 -4.08
CA SER A 164 12.97 -15.57 -4.73
C SER A 164 12.21 -15.93 -6.01
N CYS A 165 12.36 -17.16 -6.51
CA CYS A 165 11.80 -17.61 -7.78
C CYS A 165 10.91 -18.82 -7.57
N CYS A 166 9.79 -18.85 -8.29
CA CYS A 166 8.94 -20.01 -8.42
C CYS A 166 9.21 -20.68 -9.76
N ASN A 167 9.66 -21.94 -9.74
CA ASN A 167 9.93 -22.67 -10.98
C ASN A 167 8.66 -23.22 -11.64
N LEU A 168 8.73 -23.68 -12.88
CA LEU A 168 7.62 -24.27 -13.63
C LEU A 168 7.03 -25.53 -12.99
N GLN A 169 7.75 -26.16 -12.06
CA GLN A 169 7.26 -27.30 -11.25
C GLN A 169 6.50 -26.86 -10.00
N GLY A 170 6.38 -25.55 -9.75
CA GLY A 170 5.68 -25.00 -8.60
C GLY A 170 6.48 -25.12 -7.30
N GLN A 171 7.81 -25.03 -7.38
CA GLN A 171 8.73 -25.04 -6.24
C GLN A 171 9.47 -23.72 -6.12
N CYS A 172 9.58 -23.22 -4.89
CA CYS A 172 10.38 -22.06 -4.58
C CYS A 172 11.87 -22.41 -4.53
N GLY A 173 12.71 -21.52 -5.05
CA GLY A 173 14.15 -21.61 -4.91
C GLY A 173 14.89 -20.42 -5.49
N ASN A 174 16.21 -20.57 -5.62
CA ASN A 174 17.12 -19.59 -6.20
C ASN A 174 18.04 -20.27 -7.22
N GLY A 175 18.68 -19.46 -8.08
CA GLY A 175 19.59 -19.96 -9.10
C GLY A 175 18.87 -20.44 -10.35
N THR A 176 19.64 -20.82 -11.37
CA THR A 176 19.13 -21.03 -12.73
C THR A 176 18.06 -22.11 -12.85
N SER A 177 18.09 -23.16 -12.02
CA SER A 177 17.05 -24.20 -12.02
C SER A 177 15.68 -23.69 -11.55
N PHE A 178 15.62 -22.51 -10.94
CA PHE A 178 14.39 -21.88 -10.46
C PHE A 178 14.10 -20.55 -11.16
N CYS A 179 15.14 -19.75 -11.39
CA CYS A 179 15.04 -18.38 -11.88
C CYS A 179 15.24 -18.26 -13.38
N ALA A 180 15.81 -19.24 -14.10
CA ALA A 180 16.06 -19.10 -15.54
C ALA A 180 14.76 -18.77 -16.30
N ALA A 181 14.87 -17.98 -17.36
CA ALA A 181 13.73 -17.49 -18.15
C ALA A 181 12.76 -18.60 -18.61
N ASP A 182 13.28 -19.79 -18.91
CA ASP A 182 12.52 -20.95 -19.37
C ASP A 182 12.13 -21.92 -18.23
N LYS A 183 12.46 -21.57 -16.98
CA LYS A 183 12.22 -22.37 -15.78
C LYS A 183 11.43 -21.64 -14.72
N CYS A 184 11.31 -20.32 -14.79
CA CYS A 184 10.67 -19.48 -13.78
C CYS A 184 9.28 -19.00 -14.25
N GLN A 185 8.27 -19.13 -13.40
CA GLN A 185 6.91 -18.63 -13.66
C GLN A 185 6.55 -17.36 -12.89
N SER A 186 7.18 -17.13 -11.73
CA SER A 186 6.93 -15.95 -10.90
C SER A 186 8.08 -15.68 -9.94
N GLY A 187 8.14 -14.47 -9.40
CA GLY A 187 9.25 -14.02 -8.57
C GLY A 187 10.36 -13.36 -9.40
N ASN A 188 11.60 -13.48 -8.96
CA ASN A 188 12.73 -12.76 -9.56
C ASN A 188 13.36 -13.53 -10.74
N CYS A 189 12.55 -13.80 -11.77
CA CYS A 189 12.96 -14.57 -12.93
C CYS A 189 14.04 -13.83 -13.76
N ASP A 190 15.06 -14.57 -14.19
CA ASP A 190 16.08 -14.12 -15.12
C ASP A 190 15.40 -13.76 -16.45
N ILE A 191 15.64 -12.55 -16.92
CA ILE A 191 15.26 -12.13 -18.26
C ILE A 191 16.45 -12.35 -19.18
N ASN A 192 16.30 -13.20 -20.20
CA ASN A 192 17.33 -13.41 -21.23
C ASN A 192 17.41 -12.18 -22.16
N TYR A 193 17.97 -11.07 -21.68
CA TYR A 193 18.48 -9.99 -22.54
C TYR A 193 19.97 -10.19 -22.75
N VAL A 194 20.32 -10.98 -23.77
CA VAL A 194 21.64 -10.85 -24.40
C VAL A 194 21.56 -9.63 -25.31
N LEU A 195 22.01 -8.46 -24.83
CA LEU A 195 22.34 -7.35 -25.71
C LEU A 195 23.80 -7.50 -26.16
N PRO A 196 24.10 -7.75 -27.45
CA PRO A 196 25.44 -7.59 -27.96
C PRO A 196 25.69 -6.11 -28.25
N TRP A 197 26.58 -5.49 -27.48
CA TRP A 197 27.23 -4.24 -27.85
C TRP A 197 28.57 -4.58 -28.52
N PRO A 198 28.93 -3.93 -29.65
CA PRO A 198 30.13 -3.08 -29.61
C PRO A 198 29.96 -1.73 -30.34
N SER A 199 30.69 -0.75 -29.82
CA SER A 199 30.71 0.64 -30.24
C SER A 199 31.47 0.89 -31.56
N ALA A 200 31.10 2.04 -32.15
CA ALA A 200 31.90 2.95 -32.99
C ALA A 200 31.94 2.73 -34.51
N GLY A 201 31.37 3.70 -35.24
CA GLY A 201 31.98 4.29 -36.43
C GLY A 201 31.15 4.32 -37.72
N GLY A 202 30.68 5.52 -38.11
CA GLY A 202 30.59 5.90 -39.54
C GLY A 202 29.21 6.24 -40.13
N SER A 203 28.85 7.53 -40.06
CA SER A 203 28.26 8.44 -41.09
C SER A 203 27.15 8.03 -42.09
N PRO A 204 26.41 9.02 -42.64
CA PRO A 204 24.99 8.89 -43.00
C PRO A 204 24.75 8.63 -44.48
N VAL A 205 23.63 7.98 -44.80
CA VAL A 205 22.98 8.10 -46.12
C VAL A 205 21.46 8.15 -45.98
N THR A 206 20.92 9.19 -46.60
CA THR A 206 19.52 9.54 -46.82
C THR A 206 18.88 8.63 -47.86
N ASN A 207 17.61 8.22 -47.68
CA ASN A 207 16.49 8.59 -48.56
C ASN A 207 15.17 7.90 -48.19
N SER A 208 14.10 8.63 -48.52
CA SER A 208 12.66 8.46 -48.22
C SER A 208 11.96 7.36 -49.08
N PRO A 209 10.63 7.13 -48.96
CA PRO A 209 10.03 5.80 -48.94
C PRO A 209 9.53 5.32 -50.31
N THR A 210 9.39 4.00 -50.47
CA THR A 210 8.66 3.38 -51.58
C THR A 210 7.69 2.34 -51.06
N SER A 211 6.40 2.65 -51.18
CA SER A 211 5.25 1.76 -50.97
C SER A 211 4.89 1.03 -52.26
N THR A 212 4.74 -0.30 -52.25
CA THR A 212 3.93 -1.09 -53.20
C THR A 212 3.74 -2.54 -52.69
N PRO A 213 2.78 -3.33 -53.20
CA PRO A 213 1.45 -3.53 -52.63
C PRO A 213 1.25 -4.90 -51.93
N THR A 214 0.13 -4.99 -51.23
CA THR A 214 -0.46 -6.16 -50.56
C THR A 214 -0.40 -7.48 -51.37
N PRO A 215 0.03 -8.60 -50.77
CA PRO A 215 -0.30 -9.94 -51.23
C PRO A 215 -1.41 -10.58 -50.38
N THR A 216 -2.29 -11.29 -51.08
CA THR A 216 -3.39 -12.15 -50.62
C THR A 216 -2.96 -13.17 -49.55
N PRO A 217 -3.81 -13.53 -48.55
CA PRO A 217 -3.45 -14.50 -47.51
C PRO A 217 -3.18 -15.88 -48.08
N GLY A 218 -1.91 -16.29 -48.10
CA GLY A 218 -1.51 -17.65 -48.42
C GLY A 218 -1.92 -18.60 -47.30
N THR A 219 -2.51 -19.72 -47.65
CA THR A 219 -2.73 -20.88 -46.78
C THR A 219 -1.37 -21.43 -46.32
N GLY A 220 -0.82 -20.88 -45.23
CA GLY A 220 0.40 -21.40 -44.62
C GLY A 220 0.18 -22.79 -44.01
N ILE A 221 1.27 -23.51 -43.78
CA ILE A 221 1.24 -24.86 -43.20
C ILE A 221 0.84 -24.77 -41.72
N ILE A 222 -0.09 -25.62 -41.28
CA ILE A 222 -0.51 -25.69 -39.87
C ILE A 222 0.69 -26.04 -39.00
N SER A 223 0.92 -25.24 -37.95
CA SER A 223 2.09 -25.34 -37.08
C SER A 223 2.26 -26.75 -36.48
N PRO A 224 3.36 -27.46 -36.79
CA PRO A 224 3.62 -28.80 -36.29
C PRO A 224 4.27 -28.81 -34.90
N ASP A 225 4.88 -27.70 -34.48
CA ASP A 225 5.71 -27.57 -33.27
C ASP A 225 5.28 -26.42 -32.34
N GLY A 226 4.20 -25.73 -32.69
CA GLY A 226 3.70 -24.57 -31.94
C GLY A 226 4.34 -23.25 -32.34
N SER A 227 5.31 -23.22 -33.25
CA SER A 227 5.84 -21.97 -33.82
C SER A 227 4.95 -21.42 -34.95
N CYS A 228 4.86 -20.11 -35.10
CA CYS A 228 4.04 -19.44 -36.10
C CYS A 228 4.67 -18.14 -36.59
N GLY A 229 4.30 -17.73 -37.80
CA GLY A 229 4.94 -16.58 -38.45
C GLY A 229 6.40 -16.84 -38.84
N GLY A 230 7.17 -15.77 -38.99
CA GLY A 230 8.59 -15.82 -39.37
C GLY A 230 8.87 -16.41 -40.76
N THR A 231 10.09 -16.91 -40.97
CA THR A 231 10.57 -17.45 -42.26
C THR A 231 9.82 -18.71 -42.69
N ASN A 232 9.36 -19.52 -41.73
CA ASN A 232 8.65 -20.77 -41.99
C ASN A 232 7.18 -20.57 -42.36
N LYS A 233 6.63 -19.37 -42.10
CA LYS A 233 5.23 -18.99 -42.43
C LYS A 233 4.17 -19.98 -41.91
N TYR A 234 4.40 -20.58 -40.76
CA TYR A 234 3.45 -21.49 -40.13
C TYR A 234 2.23 -20.73 -39.59
N VAL A 235 1.06 -21.38 -39.65
CA VAL A 235 -0.22 -20.83 -39.17
C VAL A 235 -0.76 -21.65 -37.99
N CYS A 236 -1.42 -20.97 -37.05
CA CYS A 236 -1.95 -21.59 -35.83
C CYS A 236 -3.37 -22.13 -35.99
N LYS A 237 -4.14 -21.62 -36.97
CA LYS A 237 -5.53 -22.01 -37.16
C LYS A 237 -5.66 -23.50 -37.49
N GLY A 238 -6.27 -24.27 -36.58
CA GLY A 238 -6.41 -25.73 -36.68
C GLY A 238 -5.24 -26.53 -36.08
N SER A 239 -4.30 -25.86 -35.41
CA SER A 239 -3.20 -26.51 -34.69
C SER A 239 -3.63 -26.96 -33.29
N PRO A 240 -3.10 -28.08 -32.75
CA PRO A 240 -3.36 -28.50 -31.36
C PRO A 240 -2.83 -27.52 -30.31
N PHE A 241 -1.95 -26.59 -30.69
CA PHE A 241 -1.36 -25.60 -29.78
C PHE A 241 -2.27 -24.37 -29.56
N GLY A 242 -3.35 -24.24 -30.33
CA GLY A 242 -4.28 -23.10 -30.28
C GLY A 242 -4.21 -22.24 -31.53
N ASP A 243 -5.27 -21.47 -31.80
CA ASP A 243 -5.48 -20.83 -33.09
C ASP A 243 -4.81 -19.44 -33.24
N CYS A 244 -4.32 -18.85 -32.16
CA CYS A 244 -3.76 -17.50 -32.15
C CYS A 244 -2.24 -17.54 -32.26
N CYS A 245 -1.67 -16.74 -33.15
CA CYS A 245 -0.23 -16.59 -33.29
C CYS A 245 0.24 -15.36 -32.52
N SER A 246 0.93 -15.54 -31.40
CA SER A 246 1.46 -14.43 -30.58
C SER A 246 2.49 -13.58 -31.34
N SER A 247 2.77 -12.38 -30.85
CA SER A 247 3.86 -11.52 -31.36
C SER A 247 5.22 -12.19 -31.32
N SER A 248 5.42 -13.11 -30.38
CA SER A 248 6.66 -13.88 -30.23
C SER A 248 6.76 -15.07 -31.18
N GLY A 249 5.75 -15.31 -32.02
CA GLY A 249 5.77 -16.38 -33.01
C GLY A 249 5.41 -17.75 -32.45
N PHE A 250 4.50 -17.80 -31.49
CA PHE A 250 3.99 -19.06 -30.92
C PHE A 250 2.47 -19.15 -30.94
N CYS A 251 1.96 -20.34 -31.21
CA CYS A 251 0.55 -20.69 -31.20
C CYS A 251 0.01 -20.87 -29.77
N GLY A 252 -1.19 -20.35 -29.52
CA GLY A 252 -1.86 -20.44 -28.23
C GLY A 252 -3.33 -20.06 -28.29
N THR A 253 -4.03 -20.26 -27.18
CA THR A 253 -5.43 -19.83 -26.97
C THR A 253 -5.58 -18.77 -25.88
N SER A 254 -4.50 -18.46 -25.16
CA SER A 254 -4.57 -17.47 -24.08
C SER A 254 -4.75 -16.07 -24.62
N LYS A 255 -5.26 -15.18 -23.76
CA LYS A 255 -5.46 -13.76 -24.08
C LYS A 255 -4.19 -13.14 -24.67
N ALA A 256 -3.02 -13.38 -24.05
CA ALA A 256 -1.72 -12.91 -24.55
C ALA A 256 -1.38 -13.37 -25.97
N HIS A 257 -1.83 -14.55 -26.41
CA HIS A 257 -1.58 -15.05 -27.76
C HIS A 257 -2.56 -14.46 -28.78
N CYS A 258 -3.79 -14.16 -28.35
CA CYS A 258 -4.87 -13.71 -29.21
C CYS A 258 -5.06 -12.18 -29.27
N THR A 259 -4.36 -11.43 -28.42
CA THR A 259 -4.57 -9.97 -28.31
C THR A 259 -3.47 -9.15 -29.00
N ALA A 260 -3.15 -7.93 -28.56
CA ALA A 260 -2.24 -7.08 -29.32
C ALA A 260 -0.88 -7.74 -29.53
N GLY A 261 -0.33 -7.53 -30.73
CA GLY A 261 0.85 -8.23 -31.20
C GLY A 261 0.56 -9.58 -31.86
N CYS A 262 -0.65 -10.12 -31.72
CA CYS A 262 -1.05 -11.32 -32.46
C CYS A 262 -0.90 -11.12 -33.97
N GLN A 263 -0.19 -12.03 -34.61
CA GLN A 263 0.14 -11.97 -36.02
C GLN A 263 -1.05 -12.47 -36.86
N LYS A 264 -1.90 -11.53 -37.27
CA LYS A 264 -3.16 -11.79 -38.00
C LYS A 264 -3.02 -12.63 -39.28
N ASP A 265 -1.85 -12.61 -39.90
CA ASP A 265 -1.58 -13.39 -41.13
C ASP A 265 -1.29 -14.87 -40.80
N PHE A 266 -1.04 -15.19 -39.53
CA PHE A 266 -0.62 -16.51 -39.05
C PHE A 266 -1.51 -17.09 -37.94
N GLY A 267 -2.54 -16.37 -37.48
CA GLY A 267 -3.48 -16.88 -36.47
C GLY A 267 -4.77 -16.05 -36.36
N THR A 268 -5.74 -16.55 -35.60
CA THR A 268 -7.01 -15.86 -35.34
C THR A 268 -6.92 -14.94 -34.14
N CYS A 269 -6.70 -13.65 -34.36
CA CYS A 269 -6.59 -12.65 -33.31
C CYS A 269 -7.97 -12.12 -32.88
N THR A 270 -8.19 -11.97 -31.58
CA THR A 270 -9.47 -11.53 -31.00
C THR A 270 -9.52 -10.04 -30.69
N ILE A 271 -8.39 -9.41 -30.32
CA ILE A 271 -8.35 -7.98 -29.96
C ILE A 271 -6.96 -7.38 -30.27
N THR A 272 -6.80 -6.71 -31.41
CA THR A 272 -5.50 -6.20 -31.87
C THR A 272 -5.03 -4.91 -31.18
N ASP A 273 -5.93 -4.25 -30.45
CA ASP A 273 -5.66 -2.99 -29.77
C ASP A 273 -5.55 -3.12 -28.24
N LEU A 274 -5.59 -4.33 -27.67
CA LEU A 274 -5.51 -4.53 -26.21
C LEU A 274 -4.05 -4.65 -25.72
N SER A 275 -3.65 -3.80 -24.77
CA SER A 275 -2.28 -3.67 -24.25
C SER A 275 -1.62 -5.02 -23.89
N PRO A 276 -0.49 -5.36 -24.53
CA PRO A 276 0.21 -6.63 -24.29
C PRO A 276 1.26 -6.55 -23.16
N ASP A 277 1.76 -5.36 -22.85
CA ASP A 277 2.89 -5.10 -21.96
C ASP A 277 2.58 -4.05 -20.88
N GLY A 278 1.31 -3.65 -20.78
CA GLY A 278 0.87 -2.60 -19.87
C GLY A 278 1.08 -1.19 -20.41
N THR A 279 1.59 -0.99 -21.63
CA THR A 279 1.63 0.34 -22.27
C THR A 279 0.30 0.65 -22.97
N CYS A 280 -0.09 1.92 -23.00
CA CYS A 280 -1.35 2.37 -23.60
C CYS A 280 -1.25 3.79 -24.16
N GLY A 281 -2.14 4.12 -25.09
CA GLY A 281 -2.13 5.40 -25.77
C GLY A 281 -0.88 5.64 -26.63
N GLY A 282 -0.61 6.91 -26.94
CA GLY A 282 0.55 7.31 -27.74
C GLY A 282 0.58 6.74 -29.17
N ALA A 283 1.80 6.49 -29.69
CA ALA A 283 2.02 5.98 -31.05
C ALA A 283 1.51 4.54 -31.26
N ASN A 284 1.46 3.74 -30.18
CA ASN A 284 1.08 2.33 -30.23
C ASN A 284 -0.45 2.12 -30.22
N LYS A 285 -1.23 3.13 -29.78
CA LYS A 285 -2.71 3.13 -29.75
C LYS A 285 -3.34 1.96 -28.97
N PHE A 286 -2.61 1.37 -28.02
CA PHE A 286 -3.13 0.28 -27.20
C PHE A 286 -4.12 0.75 -26.14
N LYS A 287 -5.06 -0.13 -25.80
CA LYS A 287 -6.13 0.05 -24.82
C LYS A 287 -5.92 -0.84 -23.60
N CYS A 288 -6.39 -0.38 -22.44
CA CYS A 288 -6.21 -1.08 -21.18
C CYS A 288 -7.39 -1.97 -20.79
N LYS A 289 -8.60 -1.67 -21.27
CA LYS A 289 -9.83 -2.36 -20.84
C LYS A 289 -9.80 -3.85 -21.16
N GLY A 290 -9.73 -4.67 -20.13
CA GLY A 290 -9.58 -6.13 -20.21
C GLY A 290 -8.13 -6.61 -20.29
N SER A 291 -7.15 -5.72 -20.20
CA SER A 291 -5.74 -6.12 -20.07
C SER A 291 -5.51 -6.58 -18.64
N GLY A 292 -4.64 -7.58 -18.43
CA GLY A 292 -4.34 -8.07 -17.07
C GLY A 292 -3.66 -7.02 -16.18
N PHE A 293 -3.30 -5.86 -16.74
CA PHE A 293 -2.60 -4.76 -16.08
C PHE A 293 -3.54 -3.75 -15.43
N GLY A 294 -4.84 -3.81 -15.72
CA GLY A 294 -5.84 -2.86 -15.27
C GLY A 294 -6.50 -2.12 -16.43
N ASP A 295 -7.65 -1.48 -16.15
CA ASP A 295 -8.53 -0.97 -17.20
C ASP A 295 -8.31 0.50 -17.57
N CYS A 296 -7.55 1.25 -16.76
CA CYS A 296 -7.33 2.68 -16.92
C CYS A 296 -6.01 2.94 -17.64
N CYS A 297 -5.98 3.91 -18.54
CA CYS A 297 -4.76 4.33 -19.22
C CYS A 297 -4.29 5.66 -18.64
N SER A 298 -3.17 5.68 -17.92
CA SER A 298 -2.66 6.88 -17.27
C SER A 298 -2.18 7.95 -18.27
N SER A 299 -1.98 9.17 -17.80
CA SER A 299 -1.37 10.26 -18.60
C SER A 299 0.03 9.90 -19.11
N SER A 300 0.74 9.04 -18.38
CA SER A 300 2.07 8.54 -18.74
C SER A 300 2.04 7.40 -19.75
N GLY A 301 0.86 6.94 -20.17
CA GLY A 301 0.71 5.89 -21.17
C GLY A 301 0.88 4.47 -20.62
N PHE A 302 0.42 4.23 -19.39
CA PHE A 302 0.46 2.90 -18.77
C PHE A 302 -0.90 2.45 -18.24
N CYS A 303 -1.18 1.16 -18.36
CA CYS A 303 -2.37 0.50 -17.85
C CYS A 303 -2.27 0.27 -16.35
N GLY A 304 -3.36 0.55 -15.65
CA GLY A 304 -3.46 0.32 -14.21
C GLY A 304 -4.89 0.39 -13.71
N SER A 305 -5.07 0.11 -12.42
CA SER A 305 -6.38 0.16 -11.73
C SER A 305 -6.39 1.10 -10.53
N THR A 306 -5.28 1.78 -10.23
CA THR A 306 -5.21 2.70 -9.07
C THR A 306 -5.77 4.08 -9.43
N ALA A 307 -6.12 4.88 -8.42
CA ALA A 307 -6.59 6.26 -8.62
C ALA A 307 -5.63 7.07 -9.51
N GLY A 308 -4.31 6.96 -9.32
CA GLY A 308 -3.32 7.63 -10.17
C GLY A 308 -3.35 7.22 -11.65
N HIS A 309 -3.88 6.04 -12.00
CA HIS A 309 -4.06 5.61 -13.40
C HIS A 309 -5.43 6.00 -13.95
N CYS A 310 -6.45 6.02 -13.09
CA CYS A 310 -7.85 6.16 -13.47
C CYS A 310 -8.38 7.59 -13.40
N THR A 311 -7.70 8.51 -12.72
CA THR A 311 -8.21 9.86 -12.44
C THR A 311 -7.54 10.90 -13.36
N ALA A 312 -7.10 12.04 -12.81
CA ALA A 312 -6.47 13.13 -13.54
C ALA A 312 -5.45 12.70 -14.60
N GLY A 313 -5.71 13.12 -15.85
CA GLY A 313 -4.85 12.81 -16.99
C GLY A 313 -5.01 11.40 -17.57
N CYS A 314 -5.91 10.57 -17.02
CA CYS A 314 -6.29 9.32 -17.66
C CYS A 314 -6.79 9.57 -19.10
N GLN A 315 -6.39 8.72 -20.04
CA GLN A 315 -6.70 8.84 -21.46
C GLN A 315 -7.97 8.04 -21.80
N PRO A 316 -9.16 8.67 -21.90
CA PRO A 316 -10.45 7.96 -22.05
C PRO A 316 -10.59 7.22 -23.38
N THR A 317 -9.80 7.59 -24.39
CA THR A 317 -9.73 6.87 -25.68
C THR A 317 -9.09 5.49 -25.53
N PHE A 318 -8.22 5.32 -24.52
CA PHE A 318 -7.37 4.14 -24.35
C PHE A 318 -7.62 3.39 -23.04
N GLY A 319 -8.47 3.88 -22.15
CA GLY A 319 -8.81 3.22 -20.90
C GLY A 319 -10.14 3.68 -20.33
N THR A 320 -10.56 3.04 -19.24
CA THR A 320 -11.77 3.40 -18.49
C THR A 320 -11.40 4.40 -17.41
N CYS A 321 -11.61 5.69 -17.67
CA CYS A 321 -11.28 6.73 -16.71
C CYS A 321 -12.43 6.94 -15.71
N SER A 322 -12.06 7.09 -14.43
CA SER A 322 -12.88 7.71 -13.39
C SER A 322 -12.84 9.24 -13.55
N ASP A 323 -13.61 9.97 -12.75
CA ASP A 323 -13.70 11.43 -12.86
C ASP A 323 -12.30 12.07 -12.91
N THR A 324 -11.95 12.67 -14.05
CA THR A 324 -10.61 13.19 -14.37
C THR A 324 -10.28 14.46 -13.58
N SER A 325 -11.21 14.91 -12.73
CA SER A 325 -11.02 16.03 -11.83
C SER A 325 -10.45 15.62 -10.46
N ILE A 326 -10.37 14.32 -10.13
CA ILE A 326 -9.88 13.84 -8.84
C ILE A 326 -8.34 13.87 -8.80
N SER A 327 -7.79 14.41 -7.71
CA SER A 327 -6.35 14.60 -7.49
C SER A 327 -5.57 13.28 -7.47
N PRO A 328 -4.52 13.13 -8.32
CA PRO A 328 -3.74 11.90 -8.44
C PRO A 328 -2.55 11.83 -7.48
N ASP A 329 -2.05 12.98 -7.02
CA ASP A 329 -0.83 13.14 -6.21
C ASP A 329 -1.09 13.89 -4.89
N GLY A 330 -2.35 14.20 -4.61
CA GLY A 330 -2.77 14.96 -3.45
C GLY A 330 -2.77 16.47 -3.68
N SER A 331 -2.32 16.98 -4.83
CA SER A 331 -2.43 18.41 -5.14
C SER A 331 -3.85 18.80 -5.57
N CYS A 332 -4.33 19.96 -5.14
CA CYS A 332 -5.69 20.42 -5.41
C CYS A 332 -5.79 21.95 -5.49
N GLY A 333 -6.87 22.45 -6.10
CA GLY A 333 -7.11 23.90 -6.20
C GLY A 333 -6.31 24.64 -7.27
N GLY A 334 -6.72 25.88 -7.56
CA GLY A 334 -6.01 26.80 -8.45
C GLY A 334 -5.90 26.38 -9.92
N LEU A 335 -4.78 26.76 -10.56
CA LEU A 335 -4.46 26.55 -11.99
C LEU A 335 -4.44 25.07 -12.43
N GLN A 336 -4.32 24.12 -11.49
CA GLN A 336 -4.31 22.68 -11.78
C GLN A 336 -5.71 22.08 -11.95
N GLY A 337 -6.75 22.69 -11.35
CA GLY A 337 -8.14 22.27 -11.52
C GLY A 337 -8.56 20.98 -10.78
N PHE A 338 -7.68 20.35 -10.00
CA PHE A 338 -8.00 19.09 -9.31
C PHE A 338 -8.77 19.28 -7.99
N ASN A 339 -9.69 18.36 -7.72
CA ASN A 339 -10.44 18.25 -6.49
C ASN A 339 -10.05 17.00 -5.68
N CYS A 340 -10.39 17.00 -4.41
CA CYS A 340 -10.04 15.97 -3.44
C CYS A 340 -11.16 14.97 -3.19
N LYS A 341 -12.34 15.16 -3.79
CA LYS A 341 -13.53 14.35 -3.48
C LYS A 341 -13.28 12.92 -3.91
N LEU A 342 -13.42 11.98 -2.98
CA LEU A 342 -13.13 10.54 -3.16
C LEU A 342 -11.64 10.23 -3.42
N SER A 343 -10.74 11.17 -3.18
CA SER A 343 -9.31 10.93 -3.28
C SER A 343 -8.81 10.10 -2.09
N GLY A 344 -7.84 9.21 -2.32
CA GLY A 344 -7.19 8.43 -1.27
C GLY A 344 -6.39 9.29 -0.28
N PHE A 345 -6.09 10.55 -0.62
CA PHE A 345 -5.41 11.50 0.25
C PHE A 345 -6.37 12.20 1.24
N GLY A 346 -7.68 12.10 1.03
CA GLY A 346 -8.71 12.77 1.82
C GLY A 346 -9.55 13.74 1.00
N ASN A 347 -10.75 14.07 1.50
CA ASN A 347 -11.76 14.81 0.73
C ASN A 347 -11.62 16.33 0.76
N CYS A 348 -10.78 16.88 1.64
CA CYS A 348 -10.67 18.32 1.86
C CYS A 348 -9.48 18.89 1.12
N CYS A 349 -9.66 20.01 0.41
CA CYS A 349 -8.57 20.72 -0.24
C CYS A 349 -8.13 21.90 0.63
N SER A 350 -6.93 21.85 1.21
CA SER A 350 -6.40 22.94 2.04
C SER A 350 -6.15 24.22 1.23
N SER A 351 -6.01 25.37 1.91
CA SER A 351 -5.58 26.63 1.27
C SER A 351 -4.22 26.53 0.57
N SER A 352 -3.38 25.60 1.01
CA SER A 352 -2.06 25.34 0.44
C SER A 352 -2.11 24.45 -0.80
N GLY A 353 -3.30 24.04 -1.22
CA GLY A 353 -3.51 23.24 -2.43
C GLY A 353 -3.19 21.76 -2.27
N TRP A 354 -3.51 21.19 -1.10
CA TRP A 354 -3.30 19.78 -0.80
C TRP A 354 -4.54 19.10 -0.23
N CYS A 355 -4.80 17.87 -0.68
CA CYS A 355 -5.85 16.97 -0.21
C CYS A 355 -5.51 16.39 1.15
N GLY A 356 -6.52 16.30 2.02
CA GLY A 356 -6.37 15.76 3.36
C GLY A 356 -7.71 15.53 4.06
N VAL A 357 -7.64 15.00 5.29
CA VAL A 357 -8.81 14.73 6.15
C VAL A 357 -8.78 15.50 7.48
N THR A 358 -7.69 16.23 7.79
CA THR A 358 -7.52 16.88 9.09
C THR A 358 -8.13 18.27 9.13
N ALA A 359 -8.31 18.85 10.32
CA ALA A 359 -8.79 20.22 10.49
C ALA A 359 -7.94 21.27 9.75
N VAL A 360 -6.64 21.01 9.54
CA VAL A 360 -5.76 21.88 8.74
C VAL A 360 -6.16 21.87 7.26
N HIS A 361 -6.69 20.75 6.76
CA HIS A 361 -7.16 20.60 5.38
C HIS A 361 -8.62 20.98 5.21
N CYS A 362 -9.47 20.62 6.17
CA CYS A 362 -10.93 20.77 6.10
C CYS A 362 -11.46 22.06 6.74
N GLY A 363 -10.64 22.76 7.54
CA GLY A 363 -11.05 23.91 8.34
C GLY A 363 -11.26 25.19 7.53
N THR A 364 -11.17 26.34 8.21
CA THR A 364 -11.58 27.66 7.70
C THR A 364 -10.89 28.09 6.40
N ALA A 365 -9.72 27.52 6.09
CA ALA A 365 -8.93 27.83 4.91
C ALA A 365 -9.11 26.80 3.76
N CYS A 366 -10.04 25.86 3.89
CA CYS A 366 -10.32 24.86 2.87
C CYS A 366 -10.95 25.48 1.59
N GLN A 367 -10.52 25.02 0.42
CA GLN A 367 -10.99 25.46 -0.89
C GLN A 367 -12.26 24.68 -1.31
N ALA A 368 -13.44 25.23 -1.00
CA ALA A 368 -14.73 24.55 -1.19
C ALA A 368 -15.09 24.15 -2.63
N GLY A 369 -14.48 24.78 -3.64
CA GLY A 369 -14.61 24.37 -5.04
C GLY A 369 -13.85 23.08 -5.39
N PHE A 370 -12.89 22.68 -4.55
CA PHE A 370 -11.94 21.60 -4.80
C PHE A 370 -11.93 20.54 -3.69
N GLY A 371 -12.78 20.65 -2.68
CA GLY A 371 -12.90 19.65 -1.63
C GLY A 371 -14.10 19.89 -0.73
N ASP A 372 -14.37 18.93 0.15
CA ASP A 372 -15.47 18.99 1.10
C ASP A 372 -15.00 19.75 2.35
N CYS A 373 -15.28 21.05 2.40
CA CYS A 373 -14.86 21.90 3.50
C CYS A 373 -15.86 21.86 4.64
N PHE A 374 -15.45 21.27 5.74
CA PHE A 374 -16.20 21.24 6.98
C PHE A 374 -15.25 21.19 8.18
N ILE A 375 -15.64 21.83 9.27
CA ILE A 375 -15.01 21.59 10.56
C ILE A 375 -15.68 20.34 11.12
N PRO A 376 -15.00 19.19 11.32
CA PRO A 376 -15.61 18.05 11.97
C PRO A 376 -16.03 18.44 13.38
N VAL A 377 -17.35 18.53 13.60
CA VAL A 377 -17.94 18.85 14.89
C VAL A 377 -17.85 17.57 15.74
N GLY A 378 -16.84 17.48 16.60
CA GLY A 378 -16.68 16.35 17.53
C GLY A 378 -15.26 15.87 17.80
N GLN A 379 -14.21 16.46 17.23
CA GLN A 379 -12.82 16.10 17.57
C GLN A 379 -12.16 17.19 18.45
N PRO A 380 -11.50 16.84 19.58
CA PRO A 380 -10.89 17.81 20.49
C PRO A 380 -9.71 18.55 19.84
N THR A 381 -9.57 19.83 20.16
CA THR A 381 -8.46 20.73 19.77
C THR A 381 -7.16 20.46 20.56
N THR A 382 -6.86 19.20 20.90
CA THR A 382 -5.63 18.78 21.58
C THR A 382 -4.90 17.72 20.77
N PRO A 383 -3.56 17.72 20.72
CA PRO A 383 -2.79 16.81 19.87
C PRO A 383 -3.05 15.37 20.33
N THR A 384 -3.68 14.57 19.47
CA THR A 384 -3.91 13.14 19.73
C THR A 384 -2.64 12.34 19.46
N THR A 385 -2.51 11.24 20.19
CA THR A 385 -1.37 10.32 20.27
C THR A 385 -1.04 9.54 18.99
N ASP A 386 -1.74 9.79 17.88
CA ASP A 386 -1.61 8.99 16.65
C ASP A 386 -0.44 9.41 15.75
N ASN A 387 0.02 10.67 15.87
CA ASN A 387 1.19 11.17 15.13
C ASN A 387 2.46 11.17 15.98
N VAL A 388 2.47 10.47 17.11
CA VAL A 388 3.64 10.37 17.98
C VAL A 388 4.60 9.35 17.39
N SER A 389 5.86 9.73 17.26
CA SER A 389 6.92 8.90 16.71
C SER A 389 7.04 7.56 17.45
N LYS A 390 7.00 6.46 16.69
CA LYS A 390 7.12 5.08 17.22
C LYS A 390 8.49 4.46 16.99
N ASP A 391 9.28 5.04 16.10
CA ASP A 391 10.62 4.58 15.71
C ASP A 391 11.70 5.65 15.92
N GLY A 392 11.33 6.79 16.51
CA GLY A 392 12.22 7.92 16.74
C GLY A 392 12.34 8.88 15.55
N SER A 393 11.69 8.63 14.42
CA SER A 393 11.64 9.57 13.29
C SER A 393 10.58 10.67 13.49
N CYS A 394 10.88 11.90 13.08
CA CYS A 394 10.00 13.06 13.30
C CYS A 394 10.20 14.16 12.25
N GLY A 395 9.37 15.20 12.33
CA GLY A 395 9.49 16.39 11.50
C GLY A 395 8.63 16.33 10.25
N SER A 396 8.70 17.38 9.43
CA SER A 396 7.86 17.51 8.23
C SER A 396 8.03 16.36 7.23
N SER A 397 9.22 15.77 7.17
CA SER A 397 9.54 14.65 6.27
C SER A 397 8.84 13.35 6.67
N ALA A 398 8.66 13.14 7.98
CA ALA A 398 7.98 11.95 8.53
C ALA A 398 6.49 12.21 8.83
N GLY A 399 6.10 13.48 9.02
CA GLY A 399 4.76 13.85 9.49
C GLY A 399 4.51 13.50 10.96
N LEU A 400 5.56 13.19 11.73
CA LEU A 400 5.49 12.68 13.10
C LEU A 400 6.04 13.68 14.12
N THR A 401 5.44 13.72 15.31
CA THR A 401 5.87 14.52 16.48
C THR A 401 6.60 13.66 17.50
N CYS A 402 7.58 14.26 18.18
CA CYS A 402 8.25 13.65 19.33
C CYS A 402 7.46 13.79 20.63
N GLY A 403 6.51 14.73 20.69
CA GLY A 403 5.76 15.00 21.92
C GLY A 403 4.99 13.77 22.40
N GLY A 404 5.37 13.24 23.56
CA GLY A 404 4.78 12.02 24.13
C GLY A 404 5.41 10.70 23.64
N SER A 405 6.49 10.75 22.85
CA SER A 405 7.23 9.56 22.43
C SER A 405 8.16 9.05 23.52
N GLY A 406 8.50 7.75 23.48
CA GLY A 406 9.51 7.16 24.37
C GLY A 406 10.95 7.55 24.02
N PHE A 407 11.17 8.23 22.89
CA PHE A 407 12.49 8.63 22.40
C PHE A 407 12.88 10.04 22.86
N GLY A 408 11.92 10.79 23.41
CA GLY A 408 12.09 12.16 23.86
C GLY A 408 11.16 13.13 23.14
N ASN A 409 11.18 14.38 23.56
CA ASN A 409 10.17 15.39 23.24
C ASN A 409 10.62 16.45 22.22
N CYS A 410 11.87 16.37 21.76
CA CYS A 410 12.44 17.29 20.79
C CYS A 410 12.75 16.58 19.49
N CYS A 411 12.23 17.13 18.39
CA CYS A 411 12.57 16.74 17.04
C CYS A 411 13.77 17.57 16.56
N SER A 412 14.92 16.93 16.43
CA SER A 412 16.14 17.57 15.92
C SER A 412 15.98 18.05 14.48
N ASN A 413 16.89 18.90 14.01
CA ASN A 413 16.94 19.32 12.60
C ASN A 413 17.08 18.12 11.63
N GLY A 414 17.69 17.02 12.10
CA GLY A 414 17.85 15.79 11.33
C GLY A 414 16.59 14.93 11.24
N GLY A 415 15.50 15.30 11.91
CA GLY A 415 14.26 14.52 11.90
C GLY A 415 14.27 13.32 12.84
N TYR A 416 15.00 13.44 13.97
CA TYR A 416 15.03 12.41 15.01
C TYR A 416 14.60 12.94 16.37
N CYS A 417 13.86 12.13 17.12
CA CYS A 417 13.43 12.40 18.48
C CYS A 417 14.54 12.18 19.51
N GLY A 418 14.62 13.08 20.47
CA GLY A 418 15.53 13.01 21.60
C GLY A 418 15.18 14.04 22.67
N ASP A 419 15.83 13.91 23.83
CA ASP A 419 15.76 14.89 24.94
C ASP A 419 17.09 15.61 25.18
N THR A 420 18.13 15.29 24.42
CA THR A 420 19.46 15.91 24.62
C THR A 420 19.53 17.31 24.00
N VAL A 421 20.53 18.09 24.41
CA VAL A 421 20.78 19.43 23.85
C VAL A 421 20.90 19.42 22.33
N ASN A 422 21.45 18.36 21.73
CA ASN A 422 21.56 18.23 20.26
C ASN A 422 20.19 18.12 19.56
N HIS A 423 19.15 17.67 20.28
CA HIS A 423 17.80 17.56 19.75
C HIS A 423 16.97 18.80 20.06
N CYS A 424 17.11 19.34 21.27
CA CYS A 424 16.27 20.41 21.78
C CYS A 424 16.79 21.82 21.49
N ALA A 425 18.07 21.99 21.14
CA ALA A 425 18.68 23.30 20.92
C ALA A 425 18.61 23.75 19.45
N GLN A 426 19.76 24.08 18.85
CA GLN A 426 19.86 24.63 17.51
C GLN A 426 19.22 23.70 16.46
N GLY A 427 18.24 24.24 15.72
CA GLY A 427 17.56 23.50 14.66
C GLY A 427 16.43 22.57 15.13
N CYS A 428 16.02 22.63 16.41
CA CYS A 428 14.85 21.88 16.89
C CYS A 428 13.56 22.31 16.15
N GLN A 429 12.82 21.34 15.62
CA GLN A 429 11.63 21.56 14.82
C GLN A 429 10.40 21.77 15.71
N LYS A 430 10.05 23.03 16.00
CA LYS A 430 9.00 23.41 16.98
C LYS A 430 7.63 22.81 16.70
N SER A 431 7.23 22.65 15.43
CA SER A 431 5.91 22.08 15.08
C SER A 431 5.79 20.58 15.37
N PHE A 432 6.92 19.91 15.62
CA PHE A 432 7.01 18.46 15.84
C PHE A 432 7.66 18.13 17.19
N SER A 433 7.75 19.11 18.08
CA SER A 433 8.42 19.02 19.38
C SER A 433 7.56 19.68 20.45
N SER A 434 7.50 19.07 21.63
CA SER A 434 6.88 19.69 22.82
C SER A 434 7.90 20.41 23.72
N ALA A 435 9.21 20.25 23.46
CA ALA A 435 10.26 20.70 24.37
C ALA A 435 11.43 21.47 23.72
N CYS A 436 11.28 22.02 22.50
CA CYS A 436 12.36 22.84 21.91
C CYS A 436 12.73 24.03 22.81
N LEU A 437 14.03 24.29 22.95
CA LEU A 437 14.53 25.49 23.62
C LEU A 437 14.20 26.72 22.77
N THR A 438 13.57 27.71 23.39
CA THR A 438 13.18 28.96 22.73
C THR A 438 13.97 30.17 23.21
N SER A 439 14.71 30.02 24.31
CA SER A 439 15.57 31.04 24.91
C SER A 439 16.83 30.38 25.45
N ASN A 440 17.95 31.12 25.49
CA ASN A 440 19.25 30.62 25.95
C ASN A 440 19.65 29.31 25.24
N VAL A 441 19.42 29.26 23.93
CA VAL A 441 19.67 28.06 23.10
C VAL A 441 21.19 27.82 23.03
N PRO A 442 21.70 26.67 23.53
CA PRO A 442 23.12 26.36 23.47
C PRO A 442 23.59 26.18 22.03
N THR A 443 24.78 26.67 21.74
CA THR A 443 25.44 26.42 20.44
C THR A 443 25.96 24.99 20.36
N LEU A 444 25.80 24.39 19.17
CA LEU A 444 26.31 23.04 18.90
C LEU A 444 27.63 23.06 18.13
N ASP A 445 27.96 24.17 17.45
CA ASP A 445 29.15 24.34 16.63
C ASP A 445 30.17 25.35 17.19
N GLY A 446 29.82 26.03 18.29
CA GLY A 446 30.66 27.01 18.96
C GLY A 446 30.39 28.45 18.51
N SER A 447 29.50 28.68 17.54
CA SER A 447 29.03 30.03 17.19
C SER A 447 28.07 30.57 18.26
N CYS A 448 28.29 31.79 18.72
CA CYS A 448 27.50 32.38 19.82
C CYS A 448 27.29 33.88 19.60
N GLY A 449 26.39 34.47 20.38
CA GLY A 449 26.23 35.92 20.42
C GLY A 449 25.03 36.45 19.64
N ALA A 450 24.79 37.76 19.77
CA ALA A 450 23.63 38.43 19.20
C ALA A 450 23.52 38.31 17.68
N ASN A 451 24.66 38.18 17.00
CA ASN A 451 24.76 38.09 15.55
C ASN A 451 24.75 36.64 15.01
N ASN A 452 24.85 35.64 15.88
CA ASN A 452 24.85 34.22 15.50
C ASN A 452 23.63 33.52 16.10
N GLY A 453 22.44 33.89 15.63
CA GLY A 453 21.19 33.25 16.07
C GLY A 453 20.85 33.40 17.56
N LYS A 454 21.56 34.26 18.30
CA LYS A 454 21.43 34.45 19.76
C LYS A 454 21.77 33.19 20.56
N TYR A 455 22.69 32.36 20.06
CA TYR A 455 23.13 31.16 20.76
C TYR A 455 24.10 31.47 21.91
N THR A 456 24.06 30.66 22.96
CA THR A 456 24.94 30.77 24.13
C THR A 456 25.95 29.62 24.19
N CYS A 457 27.12 29.88 24.77
CA CYS A 457 28.08 28.85 25.13
C CYS A 457 27.61 28.01 26.33
N ALA A 458 26.66 28.49 27.12
CA ALA A 458 26.18 27.79 28.32
C ALA A 458 25.28 26.59 28.00
N ASN A 459 25.24 25.61 28.90
CA ASN A 459 24.31 24.48 28.90
C ASN A 459 24.34 23.58 27.64
N GLY A 460 25.47 23.56 26.94
CA GLY A 460 25.72 22.69 25.79
C GLY A 460 27.17 22.21 25.72
N PRO A 461 27.65 21.80 24.54
CA PRO A 461 29.02 21.29 24.36
C PRO A 461 30.13 22.27 24.80
N PHE A 462 29.85 23.57 24.80
CA PHE A 462 30.79 24.64 25.14
C PHE A 462 30.55 25.23 26.53
N ASN A 463 29.91 24.48 27.42
CA ASN A 463 29.45 24.99 28.71
C ASN A 463 30.57 25.66 29.52
N GLY A 464 30.26 26.83 30.07
CA GLY A 464 31.20 27.61 30.88
C GLY A 464 32.24 28.41 30.10
N GLN A 465 32.18 28.43 28.77
CA GLN A 465 33.06 29.25 27.93
C GLN A 465 32.52 30.67 27.70
N CYS A 466 33.43 31.58 27.33
CA CYS A 466 33.12 32.96 26.99
C CYS A 466 32.67 33.06 25.54
N CYS A 467 31.77 34.01 25.25
CA CYS A 467 31.39 34.33 23.87
C CYS A 467 32.19 35.54 23.39
N SER A 468 33.12 35.35 22.46
CA SER A 468 34.01 36.40 21.98
C SER A 468 33.25 37.54 21.27
N PRO A 469 33.88 38.71 21.09
CA PRO A 469 33.29 39.78 20.26
C PRO A 469 32.98 39.31 18.84
N GLY A 470 33.80 38.38 18.30
CA GLY A 470 33.60 37.76 16.99
C GLY A 470 32.49 36.70 16.95
N GLY A 471 31.90 36.36 18.10
CA GLY A 471 30.77 35.43 18.19
C GLY A 471 31.16 33.96 18.18
N PHE A 472 32.26 33.61 18.86
CA PHE A 472 32.70 32.23 19.04
C PHE A 472 32.92 31.90 20.52
N CYS A 473 32.61 30.67 20.91
CA CYS A 473 32.88 30.15 22.24
C CYS A 473 34.37 29.82 22.41
N GLY A 474 34.95 30.27 23.53
CA GLY A 474 36.32 29.93 23.88
C GLY A 474 36.72 30.38 25.28
N THR A 475 37.94 30.00 25.69
CA THR A 475 38.45 30.22 27.06
C THR A 475 39.62 31.19 27.14
N THR A 476 40.13 31.68 26.00
CA THR A 476 41.29 32.57 25.97
C THR A 476 40.91 34.01 26.34
N ASP A 477 41.91 34.82 26.66
CA ASP A 477 41.75 36.25 26.95
C ASP A 477 41.04 37.02 25.83
N SER A 478 41.30 36.66 24.56
CA SER A 478 40.63 37.26 23.40
C SER A 478 39.14 36.92 23.31
N HIS A 479 38.70 35.84 23.96
CA HIS A 479 37.28 35.48 24.07
C HIS A 479 36.63 36.08 25.32
N CYS A 480 37.37 36.14 26.43
CA CYS A 480 36.79 36.42 27.75
C CYS A 480 36.90 37.87 28.23
N LYS A 481 37.82 38.68 27.68
CA LYS A 481 38.07 40.07 28.12
C LYS A 481 37.26 41.08 27.30
N THR A 482 37.91 42.13 26.80
CA THR A 482 37.26 43.27 26.11
C THR A 482 36.37 42.81 24.95
N GLY A 483 35.10 43.21 25.00
CA GLY A 483 34.10 42.93 23.97
C GLY A 483 33.45 41.53 24.04
N CYS A 484 33.73 40.75 25.08
CA CYS A 484 33.00 39.51 25.34
C CYS A 484 31.50 39.77 25.54
N GLN A 485 30.66 38.94 24.91
CA GLN A 485 29.21 39.10 24.90
C GLN A 485 28.57 38.42 26.12
N ARG A 486 28.33 39.20 27.18
CA ARG A 486 27.92 38.70 28.51
C ARG A 486 26.59 37.94 28.54
N ASP A 487 25.65 38.26 27.65
CA ASP A 487 24.37 37.55 27.57
C ASP A 487 24.50 36.14 26.96
N TYR A 488 25.66 35.81 26.39
CA TYR A 488 25.87 34.59 25.60
C TYR A 488 27.06 33.74 26.10
N GLY A 489 27.83 34.19 27.09
CA GLY A 489 28.94 33.42 27.69
C GLY A 489 29.48 34.00 28.99
N THR A 490 30.43 33.31 29.62
CA THR A 490 30.96 33.60 30.97
C THR A 490 32.12 34.61 30.98
N CYS A 491 31.87 35.84 30.49
CA CYS A 491 32.88 36.90 30.40
C CYS A 491 33.52 37.29 31.75
N LYS A 492 34.79 37.71 31.74
CA LYS A 492 35.59 38.04 32.93
C LYS A 492 35.91 39.53 33.07
#